data_AF-A0A7Y0L6F1-F1
#
_entry.id   AF-A0A7Y0L6F1-F1
#
_cell.length_a   1.000
_cell.length_b   1.000
_cell.length_c   1.000
_cell.angle_alpha   90.00
_cell.angle_beta   90.00
_cell.angle_gamma   90.00
#
_symmetry.space_group_name_H-M   'P 1'
#
loop_
_entity.id
_entity.type
_entity.pdbx_description
1 polymer ?
#
loop_
_entity_poly.entity_id
_entity_poly.type
_entity_poly.pdbx_seq_one_letter_code
_entity_poly.pdbx_strand_id
1 'polypeptide(L)'
;MKEQDARMKEQLVQRANPSAKPDPARSIATYLEKMKPQIALALPKHLTADRLARIALTNIRMTPKLLECSVESLMGAIMQAAQLGLEPGPLGHAYLVPYGRECTLIIGYKGLIDLARRSDQIRSISAHIVYENDYFEITYGLEETLVHKPVFENRGKPKLAYMVARLKDGAYAIEVMTVEEIEKIRHRSKAGTHGPWVTDWEEMARKTVVRRGSKYLPLAIEIQRAIAADETVKTEIAEDMTDVIDVSATEVRDLELGEVPVSHDPEDAEPPVTEGQLL
;
A
#
# COMPACT_ATOMS: atom_id res chain seq x y z
N MET A 1 -2.34 -50.25 38.81
CA MET A 1 -3.20 -49.15 38.29
C MET A 1 -2.70 -47.76 38.69
N LYS A 2 -2.56 -47.41 39.98
CA LYS A 2 -2.16 -46.04 40.39
C LYS A 2 -0.76 -45.59 39.91
N GLU A 3 0.17 -46.52 39.73
CA GLU A 3 1.55 -46.23 39.28
C GLU A 3 1.68 -46.03 37.76
N GLN A 4 0.79 -46.66 36.97
CA GLN A 4 0.76 -46.48 35.52
C GLN A 4 0.12 -45.15 35.13
N ASP A 5 -0.90 -44.70 35.88
CA ASP A 5 -1.51 -43.38 35.68
C ASP A 5 -0.56 -42.24 36.05
N ALA A 6 0.29 -42.42 37.06
CA ALA A 6 1.31 -41.44 37.45
C ALA A 6 2.40 -41.29 36.37
N ARG A 7 2.90 -42.41 35.83
CA ARG A 7 3.88 -42.40 34.73
C ARG A 7 3.29 -41.87 33.42
N MET A 8 2.02 -42.12 33.15
CA MET A 8 1.33 -41.58 31.98
C MET A 8 1.10 -40.07 32.09
N LYS A 9 0.80 -39.56 33.29
CA LYS A 9 0.74 -38.11 33.56
C LYS A 9 2.10 -37.43 33.49
N GLU A 10 3.17 -38.04 33.99
CA GLU A 10 4.53 -37.52 33.85
C GLU A 10 5.00 -37.51 32.38
N GLN A 11 4.66 -38.53 31.59
CA GLN A 11 4.94 -38.56 30.15
C GLN A 11 4.10 -37.55 29.34
N LEU A 12 2.88 -37.23 29.78
CA LEU A 12 2.05 -36.18 29.17
C LEU A 12 2.56 -34.77 29.52
N VAL A 13 3.08 -34.58 30.74
CA VAL A 13 3.70 -33.31 31.17
C VAL A 13 5.06 -33.10 30.49
N GLN A 14 5.85 -34.14 30.24
CA GLN A 14 7.11 -34.05 29.48
C GLN A 14 6.94 -33.82 27.97
N ARG A 15 5.73 -34.03 27.41
CA ARG A 15 5.41 -33.69 26.01
C ARG A 15 4.99 -32.22 25.82
N ALA A 16 4.71 -31.48 26.89
CA ALA A 16 4.48 -30.05 26.83
C ALA A 16 5.83 -29.32 26.92
N ASN A 17 6.48 -29.16 25.78
CA ASN A 17 7.72 -28.39 25.67
C ASN A 17 7.43 -26.90 25.97
N PRO A 18 7.88 -26.31 27.10
CA PRO A 18 7.55 -24.92 27.46
C PRO A 18 8.29 -23.86 26.63
N SER A 19 9.10 -24.28 25.64
CA SER A 19 10.06 -23.45 24.92
C SER A 19 9.78 -23.30 23.42
N ALA A 20 8.61 -23.74 22.93
CA ALA A 20 8.20 -23.39 21.58
C ALA A 20 7.90 -21.89 21.52
N LYS A 21 8.74 -21.12 20.81
CA LYS A 21 8.45 -19.70 20.51
C LYS A 21 6.99 -19.61 20.03
N PRO A 22 6.16 -18.74 20.61
CA PRO A 22 4.76 -18.69 20.27
C PRO A 22 4.62 -18.41 18.77
N ASP A 23 3.78 -19.21 18.10
CA ASP A 23 3.42 -19.05 16.69
C ASP A 23 3.21 -17.55 16.39
N PRO A 24 3.98 -16.93 15.48
CA PRO A 24 3.90 -15.50 15.18
C PRO A 24 2.47 -15.04 14.91
N ALA A 25 1.65 -15.87 14.25
CA ALA A 25 0.25 -15.56 13.99
C ALA A 25 -0.59 -15.50 15.27
N ARG A 26 -0.35 -16.39 16.24
CA ARG A 26 -1.01 -16.36 17.57
C ARG A 26 -0.55 -15.17 18.40
N SER A 27 0.73 -14.81 18.31
CA SER A 27 1.31 -13.65 18.98
C SER A 27 0.68 -12.35 18.47
N ILE A 28 0.57 -12.19 17.14
CA ILE A 28 -0.07 -11.02 16.52
C ILE A 28 -1.58 -10.97 16.83
N ALA A 29 -2.28 -12.10 16.77
CA ALA A 29 -3.70 -12.15 17.15
C ALA A 29 -3.91 -11.71 18.61
N THR A 30 -3.07 -12.19 19.53
CA THR A 30 -3.13 -11.79 20.95
C THR A 30 -2.84 -10.30 21.13
N TYR A 31 -1.89 -9.76 20.36
CA TYR A 31 -1.57 -8.34 20.42
C TYR A 31 -2.71 -7.47 19.89
N LEU A 32 -3.32 -7.86 18.76
CA LEU A 32 -4.50 -7.19 18.20
C LEU A 32 -5.67 -7.16 19.19
N GLU A 33 -5.93 -8.27 19.89
CA GLU A 33 -6.95 -8.33 20.94
C GLU A 33 -6.69 -7.32 22.06
N LYS A 34 -5.43 -7.19 22.49
CA LYS A 34 -5.02 -6.20 23.52
C LYS A 34 -5.15 -4.76 23.03
N MET A 35 -4.93 -4.52 21.75
CA MET A 35 -5.00 -3.17 21.15
C MET A 35 -6.42 -2.71 20.79
N LYS A 36 -7.42 -3.60 20.80
CA LYS A 36 -8.80 -3.24 20.45
C LYS A 36 -9.33 -1.98 21.15
N PRO A 37 -9.09 -1.73 22.45
CA PRO A 37 -9.54 -0.50 23.11
C PRO A 37 -8.95 0.76 22.46
N GLN A 38 -7.65 0.76 22.15
CA GLN A 38 -6.96 1.89 21.51
C GLN A 38 -7.45 2.07 20.06
N ILE A 39 -7.58 0.97 19.32
CA ILE A 39 -8.14 0.98 17.96
C ILE A 39 -9.57 1.56 17.97
N ALA A 40 -10.39 1.21 18.97
CA ALA A 40 -11.74 1.73 19.09
C ALA A 40 -11.80 3.24 19.32
N LEU A 41 -10.80 3.82 20.00
CA LEU A 41 -10.70 5.28 20.18
C LEU A 41 -10.37 6.01 18.87
N ALA A 42 -9.58 5.38 18.00
CA ALA A 42 -9.17 5.94 16.71
C ALA A 42 -10.22 5.74 15.59
N LEU A 43 -11.14 4.78 15.74
CA LEU A 43 -12.08 4.42 14.68
C LEU A 43 -13.24 5.42 14.54
N PRO A 44 -13.67 5.71 13.31
CA PRO A 44 -14.96 6.36 13.08
C PRO A 44 -16.12 5.54 13.66
N LYS A 45 -17.17 6.22 14.12
CA LYS A 45 -18.34 5.62 14.82
C LYS A 45 -19.05 4.48 14.07
N HIS A 46 -18.88 4.36 12.76
CA HIS A 46 -19.50 3.33 11.93
C HIS A 46 -18.65 2.06 11.76
N LEU A 47 -17.43 2.04 12.29
CA LEU A 47 -16.51 0.91 12.27
C LEU A 47 -16.27 0.38 13.68
N THR A 48 -15.93 -0.91 13.80
CA THR A 48 -15.65 -1.55 15.09
C THR A 48 -14.24 -2.14 15.11
N ALA A 49 -13.60 -2.12 16.27
CA ALA A 49 -12.26 -2.69 16.45
C ALA A 49 -12.23 -4.19 16.11
N ASP A 50 -13.30 -4.94 16.45
CA ASP A 50 -13.45 -6.36 16.07
C ASP A 50 -13.49 -6.59 14.56
N ARG A 51 -14.12 -5.67 13.81
CA ARG A 51 -14.17 -5.77 12.36
C ARG A 51 -12.78 -5.51 11.76
N LEU A 52 -12.12 -4.44 12.19
CA LEU A 52 -10.78 -4.13 11.70
C LEU A 52 -9.76 -5.22 12.05
N ALA A 53 -9.77 -5.74 13.28
CA ALA A 53 -8.88 -6.81 13.70
C ALA A 53 -9.06 -8.08 12.86
N ARG A 54 -10.32 -8.47 12.55
CA ARG A 54 -10.61 -9.60 11.66
C ARG A 54 -10.06 -9.36 10.25
N ILE A 55 -10.27 -8.16 9.70
CA ILE A 55 -9.75 -7.77 8.39
C ILE A 55 -8.22 -7.83 8.36
N ALA A 56 -7.55 -7.31 9.39
CA ALA A 56 -6.09 -7.38 9.52
C ALA A 56 -5.59 -8.84 9.53
N LEU A 57 -6.20 -9.70 10.35
CA LEU A 57 -5.88 -11.13 10.37
C LEU A 57 -6.10 -11.83 9.03
N THR A 58 -7.16 -11.45 8.29
CA THR A 58 -7.37 -11.94 6.93
C THR A 58 -6.26 -11.50 5.98
N ASN A 59 -5.83 -10.24 6.03
CA ASN A 59 -4.73 -9.74 5.20
C ASN A 59 -3.41 -10.44 5.52
N ILE A 60 -3.11 -10.69 6.79
CA ILE A 60 -1.92 -11.45 7.22
C ILE A 60 -1.94 -12.87 6.66
N ARG A 61 -3.10 -13.53 6.63
CA ARG A 61 -3.24 -14.87 6.02
C ARG A 61 -3.05 -14.84 4.50
N MET A 62 -3.57 -13.81 3.83
CA MET A 62 -3.43 -13.64 2.38
C MET A 62 -2.00 -13.24 1.97
N THR A 63 -1.27 -12.55 2.86
CA THR A 63 0.11 -12.11 2.65
C THR A 63 0.99 -12.60 3.81
N PRO A 64 1.41 -13.87 3.82
CA PRO A 64 2.16 -14.46 4.93
C PRO A 64 3.45 -13.71 5.30
N LYS A 65 4.06 -12.99 4.34
CA LYS A 65 5.23 -12.11 4.59
C LYS A 65 4.98 -11.03 5.65
N LEU A 66 3.72 -10.66 5.91
CA LEU A 66 3.38 -9.75 7.01
C LEU A 66 3.71 -10.34 8.40
N LEU A 67 3.86 -11.67 8.52
CA LEU A 67 4.31 -12.32 9.76
C LEU A 67 5.81 -12.14 10.02
N GLU A 68 6.58 -11.73 9.01
CA GLU A 68 8.02 -11.47 9.12
C GLU A 68 8.29 -10.02 9.55
N CYS A 69 7.28 -9.15 9.48
CA CYS A 69 7.37 -7.76 9.89
C CYS A 69 7.50 -7.61 11.42
N SER A 70 8.09 -6.51 11.88
CA SER A 70 8.07 -6.07 13.27
C SER A 70 6.61 -5.91 13.73
N VAL A 71 6.34 -6.26 14.99
CA VAL A 71 4.98 -6.16 15.54
C VAL A 71 4.58 -4.69 15.60
N GLU A 72 5.55 -3.83 15.92
CA GLU A 72 5.45 -2.38 16.02
C GLU A 72 4.96 -1.77 14.70
N SER A 73 5.62 -2.06 13.57
CA SER A 73 5.20 -1.50 12.28
C SER A 73 3.87 -2.05 11.80
N LEU A 74 3.61 -3.35 12.01
CA LEU A 74 2.34 -3.96 11.64
C LEU A 74 1.17 -3.32 12.41
N MET A 75 1.34 -3.12 13.72
CA MET A 75 0.33 -2.46 14.55
C MET A 75 0.20 -0.98 14.22
N GLY A 76 1.32 -0.29 13.97
CA GLY A 76 1.32 1.10 13.53
C GLY A 76 0.58 1.30 12.21
N ALA A 77 0.77 0.42 11.23
CA ALA A 77 0.05 0.45 9.97
C ALA A 77 -1.46 0.17 10.14
N ILE A 78 -1.84 -0.75 11.02
CA ILE A 78 -3.25 -1.04 11.34
C ILE A 78 -3.90 0.14 12.08
N MET A 79 -3.18 0.78 13.00
CA MET A 79 -3.68 1.95 13.72
C MET A 79 -3.88 3.14 12.78
N GLN A 80 -2.96 3.40 11.86
CA GLN A 80 -3.13 4.42 10.82
C GLN A 80 -4.37 4.14 9.95
N ALA A 81 -4.60 2.87 9.57
CA ALA A 81 -5.80 2.48 8.83
C ALA A 81 -7.08 2.75 9.66
N ALA A 82 -7.03 2.49 10.97
CA ALA A 82 -8.11 2.77 11.90
C ALA A 82 -8.44 4.27 11.97
N GLN A 83 -7.43 5.12 12.17
CA GLN A 83 -7.57 6.59 12.22
C GLN A 83 -8.20 7.15 10.93
N LEU A 84 -7.78 6.62 9.78
CA LEU A 84 -8.34 6.99 8.47
C LEU A 84 -9.74 6.40 8.23
N GLY A 85 -10.17 5.42 9.02
CA GLY A 85 -11.38 4.65 8.76
C GLY A 85 -11.33 3.91 7.42
N LEU A 86 -10.15 3.39 7.06
CA LEU A 86 -9.93 2.61 5.85
C LEU A 86 -9.69 1.15 6.20
N GLU A 87 -10.31 0.27 5.43
CA GLU A 87 -10.17 -1.17 5.63
C GLU A 87 -9.09 -1.72 4.67
N PRO A 88 -7.99 -2.29 5.18
CA PRO A 88 -7.01 -2.92 4.32
C PRO A 88 -7.59 -4.14 3.61
N GLY A 89 -7.30 -4.32 2.32
CA GLY A 89 -7.67 -5.54 1.63
C GLY A 89 -7.99 -5.36 0.15
N PRO A 90 -8.58 -6.39 -0.48
CA PRO A 90 -8.74 -6.45 -1.93
C PRO A 90 -9.75 -5.43 -2.48
N LEU A 91 -10.59 -4.82 -1.62
CA LEU A 91 -11.52 -3.78 -2.03
C LEU A 91 -10.80 -2.50 -2.50
N GLY A 92 -9.54 -2.31 -2.09
CA GLY A 92 -8.65 -1.26 -2.59
C GLY A 92 -8.76 0.09 -1.88
N HIS A 93 -9.24 0.08 -0.64
CA HIS A 93 -9.25 1.27 0.24
C HIS A 93 -7.86 1.53 0.83
N ALA A 94 -7.21 0.49 1.34
CA ALA A 94 -5.82 0.53 1.78
C ALA A 94 -5.19 -0.86 1.65
N TYR A 95 -3.87 -0.93 1.81
CA TYR A 95 -3.09 -2.16 1.74
C TYR A 95 -2.04 -2.17 2.85
N LEU A 96 -1.84 -3.33 3.48
CA LEU A 96 -0.70 -3.58 4.35
C LEU A 96 0.38 -4.22 3.49
N VAL A 97 1.52 -3.54 3.33
CA VAL A 97 2.58 -3.96 2.40
C VAL A 97 3.88 -4.18 3.15
N PRO A 98 4.51 -5.37 3.04
CA PRO A 98 5.80 -5.62 3.65
C PRO A 98 6.95 -5.03 2.81
N TYR A 99 7.81 -4.26 3.47
CA TYR A 99 9.11 -3.81 2.98
C TYR A 99 10.21 -4.39 3.88
N GLY A 100 10.70 -5.59 3.53
CA GLY A 100 11.63 -6.31 4.40
C GLY A 100 10.94 -6.70 5.70
N ARG A 101 11.49 -6.26 6.83
CA ARG A 101 10.94 -6.49 8.18
C ARG A 101 9.95 -5.42 8.64
N GLU A 102 9.59 -4.46 7.78
CA GLU A 102 8.64 -3.41 8.16
C GLU A 102 7.34 -3.53 7.39
N CYS A 103 6.22 -3.28 8.08
CA CYS A 103 4.90 -3.17 7.48
C CYS A 103 4.53 -1.70 7.27
N THR A 104 4.11 -1.38 6.06
CA THR A 104 3.67 -0.03 5.69
C THR A 104 2.22 -0.05 5.25
N LEU A 105 1.46 0.94 5.72
CA LEU A 105 0.14 1.22 5.16
C LEU A 105 0.33 1.97 3.84
N ILE A 106 -0.34 1.48 2.79
CA ILE A 106 -0.47 2.20 1.53
C ILE A 106 -1.94 2.48 1.26
N ILE A 107 -2.31 3.75 1.19
CA ILE A 107 -3.67 4.17 0.86
C ILE A 107 -3.95 3.83 -0.61
N GLY A 108 -5.04 3.10 -0.84
CA GLY A 108 -5.50 2.79 -2.19
C GLY A 108 -6.24 4.00 -2.79
N TYR A 109 -6.26 4.09 -4.13
CA TYR A 109 -6.92 5.22 -4.79
C TYR A 109 -8.42 5.35 -4.46
N LYS A 110 -9.11 4.22 -4.22
CA LYS A 110 -10.51 4.25 -3.77
C LYS A 110 -10.62 4.81 -2.36
N GLY A 111 -9.65 4.51 -1.49
CA GLY A 111 -9.52 5.12 -0.18
C GLY A 111 -9.31 6.63 -0.29
N LEU A 112 -8.41 7.09 -1.16
CA LEU A 112 -8.21 8.53 -1.43
C LEU A 112 -9.50 9.21 -1.93
N ILE A 113 -10.22 8.59 -2.86
CA ILE A 113 -11.50 9.11 -3.36
C ILE A 113 -12.55 9.14 -2.25
N ASP A 114 -12.64 8.10 -1.42
CA ASP A 114 -13.57 8.04 -0.29
C ASP A 114 -13.26 9.15 0.73
N LEU A 115 -12.00 9.27 1.13
CA LEU A 115 -11.51 10.32 2.02
C LEU A 115 -11.78 11.72 1.45
N ALA A 116 -11.56 11.93 0.15
CA ALA A 116 -11.87 13.19 -0.53
C ALA A 116 -13.38 13.49 -0.52
N ARG A 117 -14.23 12.49 -0.69
CA ARG A 117 -15.70 12.68 -0.65
C ARG A 117 -16.21 13.00 0.75
N ARG A 118 -15.53 12.55 1.81
CA ARG A 118 -15.91 12.87 3.21
C ARG A 118 -15.79 14.35 3.54
N SER A 119 -15.04 15.14 2.76
CA SER A 119 -14.99 16.60 2.94
C SER A 119 -16.28 17.30 2.53
N ASP A 120 -17.20 16.59 1.86
CA ASP A 120 -18.43 17.11 1.27
C ASP A 120 -18.21 18.27 0.27
N GLN A 121 -16.97 18.53 -0.15
CA GLN A 121 -16.62 19.55 -1.14
C GLN A 121 -16.50 18.98 -2.55
N ILE A 122 -16.29 17.67 -2.67
CA ILE A 122 -16.13 16.98 -3.96
C ILE A 122 -17.48 16.61 -4.55
N ARG A 123 -17.76 17.09 -5.76
CA ARG A 123 -18.92 16.69 -6.57
C ARG A 123 -18.64 15.39 -7.34
N SER A 124 -17.49 15.30 -7.99
CA SER A 124 -17.10 14.12 -8.77
C SER A 124 -15.60 14.07 -8.99
N ILE A 125 -15.04 12.85 -9.10
CA ILE A 125 -13.66 12.61 -9.52
C ILE A 125 -13.72 11.61 -10.68
N SER A 126 -13.01 11.91 -11.77
CA SER A 126 -12.91 11.06 -12.95
C SER A 126 -11.48 11.06 -13.45
N ALA A 127 -11.01 9.92 -13.98
CA ALA A 127 -9.71 9.82 -14.62
C ALA A 127 -9.84 9.06 -15.94
N HIS A 128 -9.11 9.51 -16.95
CA HIS A 128 -9.18 8.98 -18.30
C HIS A 128 -7.80 8.90 -18.94
N ILE A 129 -7.68 8.03 -19.95
CA ILE A 129 -6.51 7.93 -20.81
C ILE A 129 -6.84 8.61 -22.13
N VAL A 130 -5.88 9.37 -22.62
CA VAL A 130 -5.89 10.04 -23.92
C VAL A 130 -4.88 9.33 -24.81
N TYR A 131 -5.30 9.06 -26.03
CA TYR A 131 -4.53 8.33 -27.02
C TYR A 131 -4.12 9.27 -28.15
N GLU A 132 -3.18 8.82 -28.97
CA GLU A 132 -2.58 9.61 -30.05
C GLU A 132 -3.59 10.31 -30.96
N ASN A 133 -4.72 9.65 -31.26
CA ASN A 133 -5.72 10.15 -32.20
C ASN A 133 -6.93 10.82 -31.54
N ASP A 134 -6.96 10.93 -30.20
CA ASP A 134 -7.99 11.69 -29.50
C ASP A 134 -7.76 13.20 -29.65
N TYR A 135 -8.82 14.00 -29.70
CA TYR A 135 -8.68 15.45 -29.53
C TYR A 135 -8.49 15.76 -28.06
N PHE A 136 -7.36 16.39 -27.72
CA PHE A 136 -7.05 16.79 -26.36
C PHE A 136 -6.40 18.17 -26.32
N GLU A 137 -6.93 19.02 -25.47
CA GLU A 137 -6.46 20.38 -25.23
C GLU A 137 -6.51 20.67 -23.72
N ILE A 138 -5.39 21.18 -23.21
CA ILE A 138 -5.23 21.60 -21.82
C ILE A 138 -4.61 23.00 -21.80
N THR A 139 -5.21 23.89 -21.03
CA THR A 139 -4.68 25.24 -20.78
C THR A 139 -4.43 25.36 -19.29
N TYR A 140 -3.20 25.70 -18.94
CA TYR A 140 -2.81 26.04 -17.57
C TYR A 140 -2.75 27.56 -17.41
N GLY A 141 -3.01 28.05 -16.21
CA GLY A 141 -3.00 29.48 -15.91
C GLY A 141 -4.05 29.82 -14.86
N LEU A 142 -4.47 31.09 -14.84
CA LEU A 142 -5.52 31.55 -13.92
C LEU A 142 -6.89 30.90 -14.22
N GLU A 143 -7.11 30.55 -15.49
CA GLU A 143 -8.30 29.85 -15.96
C GLU A 143 -7.89 28.53 -16.60
N GLU A 144 -7.86 27.47 -15.80
CA GLU A 144 -7.55 26.13 -16.30
C GLU A 144 -8.73 25.55 -17.07
N THR A 145 -8.47 25.04 -18.28
CA THR A 145 -9.49 24.40 -19.11
C THR A 145 -8.99 23.10 -19.70
N LEU A 146 -9.82 22.06 -19.69
CA LEU A 146 -9.54 20.76 -20.30
C LEU A 146 -10.66 20.35 -21.25
N VAL A 147 -10.28 20.03 -22.49
CA VAL A 147 -11.18 19.44 -23.49
C VAL A 147 -10.61 18.12 -23.94
N HIS A 148 -11.39 17.06 -23.78
CA HIS A 148 -11.06 15.74 -24.30
C HIS A 148 -12.25 15.20 -25.09
N LYS A 149 -12.04 14.91 -26.38
CA LYS A 149 -13.03 14.26 -27.25
C LYS A 149 -12.39 12.96 -27.77
N PRO A 150 -12.73 11.81 -27.17
CA PRO A 150 -12.14 10.54 -27.59
C PRO A 150 -12.65 10.15 -28.97
N VAL A 151 -11.79 9.53 -29.78
CA VAL A 151 -12.23 8.77 -30.94
C VAL A 151 -12.58 7.35 -30.48
N PHE A 152 -13.58 6.73 -31.10
CA PHE A 152 -14.02 5.39 -30.70
C PHE A 152 -13.32 4.27 -31.48
N GLU A 153 -12.79 4.60 -32.65
CA GLU A 153 -12.07 3.68 -33.53
C GLU A 153 -10.66 4.18 -33.77
N ASN A 154 -9.70 3.26 -33.91
CA ASN A 154 -8.30 3.57 -34.23
C ASN A 154 -7.68 4.64 -33.33
N ARG A 155 -7.86 4.53 -32.00
CA ARG A 155 -7.37 5.52 -31.01
C ARG A 155 -5.84 5.74 -31.03
N GLY A 156 -5.08 4.75 -31.50
CA GLY A 156 -3.63 4.76 -31.44
C GLY A 156 -3.09 4.29 -30.09
N LYS A 157 -1.85 4.65 -29.77
CA LYS A 157 -1.24 4.30 -28.48
C LYS A 157 -1.68 5.28 -27.38
N PRO A 158 -1.69 4.87 -26.10
CA PRO A 158 -1.80 5.81 -24.99
C PRO A 158 -0.74 6.91 -25.08
N LYS A 159 -1.11 8.15 -24.78
CA LYS A 159 -0.23 9.32 -24.83
C LYS A 159 -0.10 9.99 -23.45
N LEU A 160 -1.21 10.10 -22.73
CA LEU A 160 -1.27 10.70 -21.40
C LEU A 160 -2.46 10.15 -20.61
N ALA A 161 -2.43 10.32 -19.29
CA ALA A 161 -3.58 10.13 -18.41
C ALA A 161 -3.90 11.45 -17.73
N TYR A 162 -5.16 11.69 -17.40
CA TYR A 162 -5.54 12.85 -16.60
C TYR A 162 -6.60 12.50 -15.57
N MET A 163 -6.67 13.30 -14.51
CA MET A 163 -7.72 13.31 -13.51
C MET A 163 -8.40 14.68 -13.50
N VAL A 164 -9.73 14.69 -13.35
CA VAL A 164 -10.52 15.89 -13.08
C VAL A 164 -11.35 15.65 -11.83
N ALA A 165 -11.18 16.51 -10.85
CA ALA A 165 -12.09 16.64 -9.72
C ALA A 165 -12.92 17.91 -9.87
N ARG A 166 -14.24 17.77 -9.73
CA ARG A 166 -15.19 18.89 -9.71
C ARG A 166 -15.56 19.13 -8.26
N LEU A 167 -15.42 20.36 -7.79
CA LEU A 167 -15.84 20.78 -6.46
C LEU A 167 -17.28 21.32 -6.52
N LYS A 168 -17.95 21.39 -5.36
CA LYS A 168 -19.33 21.88 -5.26
C LYS A 168 -19.46 23.38 -5.48
N ASP A 169 -18.40 24.14 -5.21
CA ASP A 169 -18.31 25.59 -5.46
C ASP A 169 -18.09 25.95 -6.93
N GLY A 170 -17.90 24.95 -7.80
CA GLY A 170 -17.66 25.13 -9.23
C GLY A 170 -16.18 25.15 -9.62
N ALA A 171 -15.25 25.09 -8.66
CA ALA A 171 -13.83 24.94 -8.93
C ALA A 171 -13.50 23.54 -9.47
N TYR A 172 -12.35 23.44 -10.13
CA TYR A 172 -11.82 22.19 -10.67
C TYR A 172 -10.40 21.98 -10.17
N ALA A 173 -10.03 20.72 -9.95
CA ALA A 173 -8.63 20.32 -9.83
C ALA A 173 -8.31 19.36 -10.98
N ILE A 174 -7.30 19.70 -11.78
CA ILE A 174 -6.90 18.94 -12.96
C ILE A 174 -5.46 18.49 -12.75
N GLU A 175 -5.21 17.20 -12.96
CA GLU A 175 -3.86 16.65 -12.98
C GLU A 175 -3.67 15.90 -14.29
N VAL A 176 -2.55 16.14 -14.98
CA VAL A 176 -2.20 15.46 -16.22
C VAL A 176 -0.84 14.78 -16.07
N MET A 177 -0.73 13.55 -16.53
CA MET A 177 0.51 12.78 -16.57
C MET A 177 0.80 12.32 -17.99
N THR A 178 2.02 12.52 -18.47
CA THR A 178 2.46 11.84 -19.69
C THR A 178 2.66 10.35 -19.44
N VAL A 179 2.60 9.53 -20.50
CA VAL A 179 2.99 8.12 -20.42
C VAL A 179 4.41 7.97 -19.87
N GLU A 180 5.34 8.84 -20.24
CA GLU A 180 6.72 8.80 -19.74
C GLU A 180 6.78 8.97 -18.21
N GLU A 181 6.01 9.89 -17.64
CA GLU A 181 5.93 10.07 -16.19
C GLU A 181 5.30 8.87 -15.48
N ILE A 182 4.30 8.24 -16.10
CA ILE A 182 3.67 7.02 -15.58
C ILE A 182 4.66 5.86 -15.61
N GLU A 183 5.40 5.68 -16.70
CA GLU A 183 6.43 4.65 -16.83
C GLU A 183 7.56 4.84 -15.82
N LYS A 184 7.98 6.09 -15.53
CA LYS A 184 8.94 6.38 -14.44
C LYS A 184 8.44 5.90 -13.07
N ILE A 185 7.12 5.92 -12.81
CA ILE A 185 6.55 5.37 -11.58
C ILE A 185 6.49 3.85 -11.64
N ARG A 186 6.09 3.29 -12.78
CA ARG A 186 6.08 1.84 -13.00
C ARG A 186 7.46 1.23 -12.79
N HIS A 187 8.53 1.83 -13.30
CA HIS A 187 9.91 1.34 -13.13
C HIS A 187 10.38 1.32 -11.68
N ARG A 188 9.87 2.20 -10.82
CA ARG A 188 10.18 2.22 -9.39
C ARG A 188 9.32 1.26 -8.57
N SER A 189 8.22 0.78 -9.14
CA SER A 189 7.32 -0.17 -8.48
C SER A 189 7.92 -1.58 -8.48
N LYS A 190 7.90 -2.26 -7.33
CA LYS A 190 8.27 -3.69 -7.24
C LYS A 190 7.45 -4.56 -8.20
N ALA A 191 6.22 -4.17 -8.51
CA ALA A 191 5.35 -4.84 -9.45
C ALA A 191 5.43 -4.25 -10.88
N GLY A 192 6.43 -3.44 -11.21
CA GLY A 192 6.50 -2.77 -12.52
C GLY A 192 6.56 -3.75 -13.70
N THR A 193 7.14 -4.92 -13.50
CA THR A 193 7.36 -5.94 -14.53
C THR A 193 6.35 -7.09 -14.49
N HIS A 194 5.39 -7.08 -13.56
CA HIS A 194 4.43 -8.18 -13.40
C HIS A 194 3.08 -7.71 -12.83
N GLY A 195 2.02 -8.52 -13.00
CA GLY A 195 0.69 -8.20 -12.47
C GLY A 195 0.02 -7.03 -13.21
N PRO A 196 -0.78 -6.19 -12.52
CA PRO A 196 -1.63 -5.19 -13.16
C PRO A 196 -0.91 -4.15 -14.02
N TRP A 197 0.37 -3.88 -13.75
CA TRP A 197 1.18 -3.00 -14.61
C TRP A 197 1.41 -3.58 -16.03
N VAL A 198 1.29 -4.89 -16.18
CA VAL A 198 1.40 -5.61 -17.46
C VAL A 198 0.03 -5.95 -18.02
N THR A 199 -0.89 -6.46 -17.20
CA THR A 199 -2.21 -6.93 -17.67
C THR A 199 -3.24 -5.82 -17.81
N ASP A 200 -3.15 -4.74 -17.02
CA ASP A 200 -4.17 -3.70 -16.87
C ASP A 200 -3.54 -2.30 -16.81
N TRP A 201 -2.60 -2.02 -17.73
CA TRP A 201 -1.80 -0.79 -17.71
C TRP A 201 -2.64 0.49 -17.60
N GLU A 202 -3.78 0.56 -18.30
CA GLU A 202 -4.66 1.73 -18.30
C GLU A 202 -5.25 2.02 -16.92
N GLU A 203 -5.66 0.98 -16.20
CA GLU A 203 -6.19 1.12 -14.84
C GLU A 203 -5.08 1.54 -13.87
N MET A 204 -3.86 1.07 -14.09
CA MET A 204 -2.69 1.51 -13.34
C MET A 204 -2.32 2.97 -13.63
N ALA A 205 -2.40 3.40 -14.89
CA ALA A 205 -2.21 4.78 -15.29
C ALA A 205 -3.26 5.70 -14.64
N ARG A 206 -4.56 5.33 -14.70
CA ARG A 206 -5.65 6.06 -14.03
C ARG A 206 -5.44 6.14 -12.52
N LYS A 207 -5.10 5.02 -11.87
CA LYS A 207 -4.77 4.98 -10.44
C LYS A 207 -3.64 5.96 -10.10
N THR A 208 -2.60 5.99 -10.94
CA THR A 208 -1.41 6.80 -10.70
C THR A 208 -1.71 8.29 -10.79
N VAL A 209 -2.47 8.73 -11.81
CA VAL A 209 -2.85 10.14 -11.94
C VAL A 209 -3.82 10.60 -10.85
N VAL A 210 -4.74 9.73 -10.43
CA VAL A 210 -5.62 10.02 -9.28
C VAL A 210 -4.80 10.19 -8.00
N ARG A 211 -3.82 9.31 -7.74
CA ARG A 211 -2.97 9.41 -6.55
C ARG A 211 -2.18 10.72 -6.56
N ARG A 212 -1.58 11.10 -7.69
CA ARG A 212 -0.84 12.36 -7.79
C ARG A 212 -1.75 13.58 -7.61
N GLY A 213 -2.87 13.64 -8.32
CA GLY A 213 -3.80 14.76 -8.24
C GLY A 213 -4.56 14.86 -6.91
N SER A 214 -4.67 13.77 -6.15
CA SER A 214 -5.32 13.77 -4.83
C SER A 214 -4.70 14.75 -3.82
N LYS A 215 -3.43 15.12 -4.03
CA LYS A 215 -2.69 16.08 -3.20
C LYS A 215 -3.26 17.50 -3.24
N TYR A 216 -4.01 17.84 -4.29
CA TYR A 216 -4.64 19.16 -4.46
C TYR A 216 -6.11 19.18 -4.06
N LEU A 217 -6.66 18.05 -3.61
CA LEU A 217 -8.07 17.98 -3.24
C LEU A 217 -8.31 18.57 -1.84
N PRO A 218 -9.46 19.23 -1.61
CA PRO A 218 -9.85 19.70 -0.29
C PRO A 218 -10.13 18.50 0.62
N LEU A 219 -9.12 18.11 1.38
CA LEU A 219 -9.15 17.04 2.37
C LEU A 219 -9.14 17.65 3.78
N ALA A 220 -9.77 16.98 4.75
CA ALA A 220 -9.63 17.39 6.15
C ALA A 220 -8.15 17.36 6.58
N ILE A 221 -7.73 18.26 7.47
CA ILE A 221 -6.31 18.42 7.87
C ILE A 221 -5.72 17.10 8.40
N GLU A 222 -6.48 16.38 9.21
CA GLU A 222 -6.10 15.06 9.74
C GLU A 222 -5.81 14.06 8.61
N ILE A 223 -6.65 14.06 7.57
CA ILE A 223 -6.50 13.23 6.39
C ILE A 223 -5.28 13.67 5.56
N GLN A 224 -5.03 14.97 5.44
CA GLN A 224 -3.84 15.47 4.73
C GLN A 224 -2.55 15.01 5.41
N ARG A 225 -2.49 15.07 6.75
CA ARG A 225 -1.34 14.56 7.52
C ARG A 225 -1.14 13.06 7.31
N ALA A 226 -2.22 12.29 7.36
CA ALA A 226 -2.16 10.85 7.14
C ALA A 226 -1.77 10.47 5.70
N ILE A 227 -2.14 11.27 4.70
CA ILE A 227 -1.66 11.10 3.31
C ILE A 227 -0.18 11.51 3.17
N ALA A 228 0.27 12.51 3.93
CA ALA A 228 1.69 12.87 3.96
C ALA A 228 2.55 11.77 4.62
N ALA A 229 1.99 11.04 5.59
CA ALA A 229 2.57 9.85 6.22
C ALA A 229 2.28 8.54 5.43
N ASP A 230 1.64 8.61 4.26
CA ASP A 230 1.45 7.43 3.41
C ASP A 230 2.82 6.93 2.91
N GLU A 231 3.00 5.61 2.85
CA GLU A 231 4.28 4.98 2.46
C GLU A 231 5.45 5.22 3.45
N THR A 232 5.19 5.73 4.66
CA THR A 232 6.18 5.76 5.77
C THR A 232 6.04 4.54 6.69
N VAL A 233 7.09 4.25 7.44
CA VAL A 233 7.09 3.24 8.50
C VAL A 233 6.97 3.96 9.84
N LYS A 234 6.05 3.48 10.67
CA LYS A 234 5.95 3.88 12.08
C LYS A 234 6.68 2.84 12.93
N THR A 235 7.72 3.26 13.64
CA THR A 235 8.56 2.39 14.49
C THR A 235 8.06 2.30 15.93
N GLU A 236 7.14 3.17 16.32
CA GLU A 236 6.53 3.20 17.64
C GLU A 236 5.00 3.20 17.54
N ILE A 237 4.35 2.76 18.62
CA ILE A 237 2.88 2.75 18.73
C ILE A 237 2.49 3.86 19.72
N ALA A 238 1.70 4.82 19.26
CA ALA A 238 1.14 5.89 20.09
C ALA A 238 -0.40 5.91 19.99
N GLU A 239 -1.05 6.68 20.88
CA GLU A 239 -2.50 6.90 20.81
C GLU A 239 -2.89 7.68 19.55
N ASP A 240 -2.07 8.68 19.19
CA ASP A 240 -2.13 9.35 17.90
C ASP A 240 -0.89 9.00 17.07
N MET A 241 -1.07 8.21 16.02
CA MET A 241 0.03 7.84 15.12
C MET A 241 0.56 9.00 14.29
N THR A 242 -0.14 10.15 14.23
CA THR A 242 0.40 11.36 13.59
C THR A 242 1.51 12.01 14.40
N ASP A 243 1.63 11.69 15.69
CA ASP A 243 2.70 12.18 16.58
C ASP A 243 3.95 11.27 16.56
N VAL A 244 3.84 10.07 15.97
CA VAL A 244 4.97 9.14 15.84
C VAL A 244 5.87 9.56 14.68
N ILE A 245 7.18 9.60 14.94
CA ILE A 245 8.21 9.93 13.95
C ILE A 245 8.07 9.02 12.73
N ASP A 246 7.89 9.63 11.56
CA ASP A 246 7.89 8.95 10.27
C ASP A 246 9.32 8.61 9.86
N VAL A 247 9.57 7.34 9.55
CA VAL A 247 10.78 6.92 8.85
C VAL A 247 10.40 6.49 7.46
N SER A 248 11.04 7.02 6.41
CA SER A 248 10.68 6.61 5.06
C SER A 248 11.02 5.14 4.86
N ALA A 249 10.15 4.37 4.19
CA ALA A 249 10.39 2.94 3.94
C ALA A 249 11.68 2.67 3.12
N THR A 250 12.24 3.71 2.48
CA THR A 250 13.52 3.65 1.77
C THR A 250 14.70 3.84 2.73
N GLU A 251 14.63 4.79 3.67
CA GLU A 251 15.70 5.05 4.66
C GLU A 251 15.82 3.93 5.71
N VAL A 252 14.71 3.26 6.08
CA VAL A 252 14.79 2.08 6.97
C VAL A 252 15.67 0.98 6.36
N ARG A 253 15.69 0.88 5.03
CA ARG A 253 16.49 -0.10 4.30
C ARG A 253 18.00 0.16 4.44
N ASP A 254 18.38 1.43 4.59
CA ASP A 254 19.78 1.86 4.71
C ASP A 254 20.28 1.78 6.16
N LEU A 255 19.38 1.80 7.15
CA LEU A 255 19.71 1.70 8.57
C LEU A 255 19.97 0.27 9.06
N GLU A 256 19.55 -0.77 8.32
CA GLU A 256 19.71 -2.18 8.73
C GLU A 256 20.85 -2.95 8.04
N LEU A 257 21.63 -2.34 7.14
CA LEU A 257 22.75 -3.03 6.49
C LEU A 257 24.07 -2.82 7.25
N GLY A 258 24.22 -3.53 8.37
CA GLY A 258 25.53 -4.08 8.71
C GLY A 258 25.90 -5.10 7.65
N GLU A 259 27.00 -4.87 6.94
CA GLU A 259 27.49 -5.66 5.79
C GLU A 259 27.29 -7.16 5.97
N VAL A 260 26.38 -7.74 5.17
CA VAL A 260 26.34 -9.18 4.93
C VAL A 260 26.86 -9.40 3.51
N PRO A 261 27.93 -10.20 3.32
CA PRO A 261 28.50 -10.40 2.00
C PRO A 261 27.48 -11.12 1.13
N VAL A 262 27.19 -10.52 -0.03
CA VAL A 262 26.29 -11.08 -1.03
C VAL A 262 26.97 -12.30 -1.65
N SER A 263 26.57 -13.50 -1.22
CA SER A 263 26.87 -14.74 -1.93
C SER A 263 26.19 -14.70 -3.29
N HIS A 264 26.99 -14.59 -4.35
CA HIS A 264 26.54 -14.86 -5.71
C HIS A 264 26.43 -16.37 -5.88
N ASP A 265 25.22 -16.90 -6.05
CA ASP A 265 25.06 -18.23 -6.63
C ASP A 265 25.10 -18.13 -8.17
N PRO A 266 25.69 -19.13 -8.85
CA PRO A 266 26.16 -19.00 -10.22
C PRO A 266 25.18 -19.70 -11.16
N GLU A 267 24.24 -18.95 -11.73
CA GLU A 267 23.45 -19.41 -12.87
C GLU A 267 23.34 -18.30 -13.90
N ASP A 268 24.46 -17.98 -14.53
CA ASP A 268 24.54 -17.36 -15.86
C ASP A 268 25.93 -17.64 -16.43
N ALA A 269 26.22 -18.93 -16.68
CA ALA A 269 27.34 -19.33 -17.52
C ALA A 269 26.86 -19.33 -18.97
N GLU A 270 27.09 -18.24 -19.69
CA GLU A 270 26.98 -18.22 -21.15
C GLU A 270 27.98 -19.24 -21.76
N PRO A 271 27.57 -20.05 -22.75
CA PRO A 271 28.50 -20.95 -23.43
C PRO A 271 29.50 -20.14 -24.27
N PRO A 272 30.78 -20.54 -24.30
CA PRO A 272 31.83 -19.78 -24.98
C PRO A 272 31.64 -19.79 -26.50
N VAL A 273 31.71 -18.59 -27.07
CA VAL A 273 31.82 -18.30 -28.50
C VAL A 273 33.17 -18.79 -29.00
N THR A 274 33.19 -19.78 -29.89
CA THR A 274 34.39 -20.17 -30.64
C THR A 274 34.48 -19.36 -31.94
N GLU A 275 35.20 -18.24 -31.89
CA GLU A 275 35.78 -17.62 -33.10
C GLU A 275 37.24 -18.03 -33.25
N GLY A 276 37.61 -18.30 -34.50
CA GLY A 276 38.79 -19.03 -34.90
C GLY A 276 40.12 -18.32 -34.66
N GLN A 277 41.14 -19.14 -34.40
CA GLN A 277 42.53 -18.78 -34.60
C GLN A 277 42.87 -18.86 -36.09
N LEU A 278 43.40 -17.75 -36.58
CA LEU A 278 44.29 -17.67 -37.73
C LEU A 278 45.36 -18.77 -37.66
N LEU A 279 45.36 -19.67 -38.65
CA LEU A 279 46.44 -19.90 -39.63
C LEU A 279 46.00 -20.98 -40.63
#